data_AF-A0A536M2S0-F1
#
_entry.id   AF-A0A536M2S0-F1
#
_cell.length_a   1.000
_cell.length_b   1.000
_cell.length_c   1.000
_cell.angle_alpha   90.00
_cell.angle_beta   90.00
_cell.angle_gamma   90.00
#
_symmetry.space_group_name_H-M   'P 1'
#
loop_
_entity.id
_entity.type
_entity.pdbx_description
1 polymer ?
#
loop_
_entity_poly.entity_id
_entity_poly.type
_entity_poly.pdbx_seq_one_letter_code
_entity_poly.pdbx_strand_id
1 'polypeptide(L)'
;MTMNPQITAILIGVKDLGRAKSFYGEGLGCPIDKDYPQFVSFKLGDGSSEFGLYPREALAADAGVAPEGSGFTGVTFHFIVSSNKEVDEMIGQAQRAGAKVVKPAQA
;
A
#
# COMPACT_ATOMS: atom_id res chain seq x y z
N MET A 1 17.90 27.83 -9.04
CA MET A 1 16.87 26.88 -9.46
C MET A 1 16.08 26.49 -8.23
N THR A 2 14.76 26.65 -8.24
CA THR A 2 13.91 26.21 -7.14
C THR A 2 13.63 24.73 -7.33
N MET A 3 13.97 23.90 -6.36
CA MET A 3 13.67 22.47 -6.40
C MET A 3 12.16 22.27 -6.32
N ASN A 4 11.60 21.43 -7.20
CA ASN A 4 10.22 20.97 -7.14
C ASN A 4 10.18 19.49 -6.74
N PRO A 5 10.20 19.16 -5.43
CA PRO A 5 10.22 17.77 -4.99
C PRO A 5 8.92 17.06 -5.36
N GLN A 6 9.02 15.80 -5.77
CA GLN A 6 7.89 14.93 -6.12
C GLN A 6 8.04 13.59 -5.41
N ILE A 7 6.95 13.01 -4.94
CA ILE A 7 6.93 11.64 -4.43
C ILE A 7 6.65 10.73 -5.61
N THR A 8 7.69 10.19 -6.22
CA THR A 8 7.57 9.33 -7.41
C THR A 8 7.32 7.87 -7.06
N ALA A 9 7.78 7.43 -5.89
CA ALA A 9 7.57 6.08 -5.39
C ALA A 9 7.32 6.07 -3.87
N ILE A 10 6.51 5.13 -3.44
CA ILE A 10 6.25 4.81 -2.03
C ILE A 10 6.56 3.32 -1.85
N LEU A 11 7.48 3.00 -0.95
CA LEU A 11 7.86 1.63 -0.63
C LEU A 11 7.41 1.27 0.78
N ILE A 12 6.71 0.15 0.93
CA ILE A 12 6.25 -0.35 2.23
C ILE A 12 6.86 -1.73 2.51
N GLY A 13 7.42 -1.86 3.72
CA GLY A 13 7.95 -3.11 4.24
C GLY A 13 6.84 -3.97 4.83
N VAL A 14 6.65 -5.17 4.29
CA VAL A 14 5.62 -6.13 4.70
C VAL A 14 6.23 -7.40 5.25
N LYS A 15 5.54 -8.03 6.21
CA LYS A 15 6.00 -9.30 6.82
C LYS A 15 5.90 -10.49 5.88
N ASP A 16 4.91 -10.47 4.99
CA ASP A 16 4.63 -11.52 4.03
C ASP A 16 4.31 -10.87 2.69
N LEU A 17 5.26 -10.97 1.75
CA LEU A 17 5.17 -10.37 0.43
C LEU A 17 4.07 -11.01 -0.41
N GLY A 18 3.91 -12.34 -0.34
CA GLY A 18 2.91 -13.07 -1.11
C GLY A 18 1.50 -12.69 -0.69
N ARG A 19 1.24 -12.66 0.62
CA ARG A 19 -0.05 -12.21 1.16
C ARG A 19 -0.36 -10.77 0.77
N ALA A 20 0.61 -9.87 0.87
CA ALA A 20 0.41 -8.47 0.50
C ALA A 20 0.20 -8.31 -1.01
N LYS A 21 0.94 -9.07 -1.83
CA LYS A 21 0.78 -9.10 -3.29
C LYS A 21 -0.64 -9.51 -3.68
N SER A 22 -1.17 -10.61 -3.15
CA SER A 22 -2.54 -11.03 -3.43
C SER A 22 -3.57 -10.02 -2.90
N PHE A 23 -3.32 -9.38 -1.75
CA PHE A 23 -4.21 -8.33 -1.24
C PHE A 23 -4.35 -7.15 -2.22
N TYR A 24 -3.23 -6.55 -2.66
CA TYR A 24 -3.27 -5.39 -3.56
C TYR A 24 -3.62 -5.79 -5.00
N GLY A 25 -2.98 -6.84 -5.53
CA GLY A 25 -3.13 -7.26 -6.92
C GLY A 25 -4.48 -7.89 -7.22
N GLU A 26 -4.81 -8.98 -6.54
CA GLU A 26 -6.03 -9.75 -6.79
C GLU A 26 -7.22 -9.19 -6.01
N GLY A 27 -7.00 -8.80 -4.75
CA GLY A 27 -8.06 -8.34 -3.85
C GLY A 27 -8.56 -6.94 -4.16
N LEU A 28 -7.64 -5.97 -4.27
CA LEU A 28 -7.97 -4.59 -4.62
C LEU A 28 -7.97 -4.33 -6.14
N GLY A 29 -7.45 -5.27 -6.93
CA GLY A 29 -7.41 -5.15 -8.40
C GLY A 29 -6.34 -4.20 -8.91
N CYS A 30 -5.31 -3.88 -8.11
CA CYS A 30 -4.23 -3.01 -8.54
C CYS A 30 -3.36 -3.71 -9.59
N PRO A 31 -3.18 -3.14 -10.79
CA PRO A 31 -2.29 -3.71 -11.80
C PRO A 31 -0.85 -3.83 -11.29
N ILE A 32 -0.27 -5.02 -11.39
CA ILE A 32 1.16 -5.25 -11.12
C ILE A 32 1.98 -4.57 -12.22
N ASP A 33 2.98 -3.79 -11.83
CA ASP A 33 3.99 -3.23 -12.73
C ASP A 33 5.23 -4.13 -12.81
N LYS A 34 5.81 -4.46 -11.66
CA LYS A 34 7.02 -5.31 -11.54
C LYS A 34 6.78 -6.39 -10.50
N ASP A 35 7.34 -7.58 -10.75
CA ASP A 35 7.17 -8.75 -9.91
C ASP A 35 8.46 -9.57 -9.88
N TYR A 36 9.17 -9.50 -8.76
CA TYR A 36 10.45 -10.15 -8.51
C TYR A 36 10.39 -10.90 -7.17
N PRO A 37 11.32 -11.85 -6.91
CA PRO A 37 11.27 -12.68 -5.70
C PRO A 37 11.18 -11.93 -4.36
N GLN A 38 11.72 -10.71 -4.28
CA GLN A 38 11.72 -9.89 -3.06
C GLN A 38 11.11 -8.50 -3.27
N PHE A 39 10.37 -8.30 -4.36
CA PHE A 39 9.78 -7.01 -4.68
C PHE A 39 8.56 -7.16 -5.58
N VAL A 40 7.50 -6.43 -5.27
CA VAL A 40 6.39 -6.24 -6.21
C VAL A 40 5.99 -4.77 -6.21
N SER A 41 5.66 -4.21 -7.37
CA SER A 41 5.06 -2.88 -7.45
C SER A 41 3.79 -2.85 -8.27
N PHE A 42 2.98 -1.81 -8.02
CA PHE A 42 1.66 -1.62 -8.59
C PHE A 42 1.52 -0.24 -9.22
N LYS A 43 0.68 -0.15 -10.25
CA LYS A 43 0.18 1.12 -10.80
C LYS A 43 -1.14 1.44 -10.13
N LEU A 44 -1.20 2.54 -9.38
CA LEU A 44 -2.44 2.97 -8.69
C LEU A 44 -3.33 3.89 -9.54
N GLY A 45 -2.95 4.12 -10.80
CA GLY A 45 -3.64 5.02 -11.72
C GLY A 45 -2.85 6.29 -12.02
N ASP A 46 -3.38 7.10 -12.93
CA ASP A 46 -2.70 8.31 -13.41
C ASP A 46 -2.47 9.32 -12.27
N GLY A 47 -1.28 9.91 -12.25
CA GLY A 47 -0.89 10.89 -11.22
C GLY A 47 -0.51 10.30 -9.87
N SER A 48 -0.63 8.99 -9.67
CA SER A 48 -0.18 8.32 -8.45
C SER A 48 1.31 7.98 -8.49
N SER A 49 1.96 7.97 -7.33
CA SER A 49 3.29 7.41 -7.16
C SER A 49 3.29 5.91 -7.46
N GLU A 50 4.43 5.37 -7.92
CA GLU A 50 4.64 3.91 -7.94
C GLU A 50 4.50 3.37 -6.50
N PHE A 51 3.74 2.30 -6.33
CA PHE A 51 3.54 1.70 -5.01
C PHE A 51 4.22 0.35 -4.94
N GLY A 52 5.31 0.27 -4.18
CA GLY A 52 6.17 -0.92 -4.07
C GLY A 52 6.10 -1.58 -2.70
N LEU A 53 6.26 -2.89 -2.69
CA LEU A 53 6.32 -3.73 -1.50
C LEU A 53 7.63 -4.50 -1.45
N TYR A 54 8.22 -4.54 -0.26
CA TYR A 54 9.42 -5.30 0.06
C TYR A 54 9.19 -6.14 1.33
N PRO A 55 9.90 -7.26 1.51
CA PRO A 55 10.07 -7.86 2.82
C PRO A 55 10.58 -6.80 3.81
N ARG A 56 9.96 -6.73 4.99
CA ARG A 56 10.24 -5.68 5.99
C ARG A 56 11.72 -5.61 6.35
N GLU A 57 12.36 -6.76 6.51
CA GLU A 57 13.76 -6.89 6.86
C GLU A 57 14.67 -6.34 5.74
N ALA A 58 14.31 -6.61 4.48
CA ALA A 58 15.04 -6.10 3.32
C ALA A 58 14.91 -4.57 3.21
N LEU A 59 13.70 -4.03 3.38
CA LEU A 59 13.50 -2.57 3.31
C LEU A 59 14.20 -1.83 4.47
N ALA A 60 14.17 -2.40 5.67
CA ALA A 60 14.87 -1.82 6.82
C ALA A 60 16.39 -1.82 6.62
N ALA A 61 16.94 -2.92 6.08
CA ALA A 61 18.35 -3.02 5.74
C ALA A 61 18.78 -1.99 4.67
N ASP A 62 17.97 -1.79 3.62
CA ASP A 62 18.19 -0.77 2.60
C ASP A 62 18.19 0.65 3.19
N ALA A 63 17.25 0.92 4.11
CA ALA A 63 17.16 2.20 4.82
C ALA A 63 18.21 2.39 5.94
N GLY A 64 19.01 1.37 6.26
CA GLY A 64 20.03 1.42 7.32
C GLY A 64 19.46 1.52 8.73
N VAL A 65 18.24 1.01 8.95
CA VAL A 65 17.54 1.06 10.25
C VAL A 65 17.14 -0.34 10.72
N ALA A 66 16.79 -0.45 12.01
CA ALA A 66 16.35 -1.69 12.61
C ALA A 66 14.93 -2.07 12.10
N PRO A 67 14.65 -3.34 11.76
CA PRO A 67 13.34 -3.76 11.27
C PRO A 67 12.27 -3.79 12.37
N GLU A 68 12.63 -3.67 13.64
CA GLU A 68 11.72 -3.76 14.77
C GLU A 68 10.69 -2.63 14.78
N GLY A 69 9.51 -2.90 15.35
CA GLY A 69 8.43 -1.94 15.45
C GLY A 69 7.09 -2.62 15.72
N SER A 70 6.19 -1.92 16.41
CA SER A 70 4.84 -2.41 16.69
C SER A 70 3.85 -1.25 16.75
N GLY A 71 2.57 -1.53 16.51
CA GLY A 71 1.52 -0.52 16.54
C GLY A 71 1.51 0.38 15.31
N PHE A 72 1.13 1.63 15.51
CA PHE A 72 0.99 2.64 14.45
C PHE A 72 2.35 3.18 14.02
N THR A 73 2.61 3.21 12.71
CA THR A 73 3.89 3.66 12.13
C THR A 73 3.92 5.15 11.79
N GLY A 74 2.92 5.93 12.20
CA GLY A 74 2.90 7.39 11.98
C GLY A 74 2.48 7.84 10.57
N VAL A 75 2.00 6.92 9.72
CA VAL A 75 1.68 7.20 8.31
C VAL A 75 0.32 6.60 7.93
N THR A 76 -0.46 7.34 7.13
CA THR A 76 -1.69 6.84 6.50
C THR A 76 -1.65 7.10 4.99
N PHE A 77 -2.30 6.23 4.22
CA PHE A 77 -2.53 6.40 2.79
C PHE A 77 -4.03 6.45 2.55
N HIS A 78 -4.47 7.45 1.79
CA HIS A 78 -5.88 7.72 1.58
C HIS A 78 -6.23 7.53 0.11
N PHE A 79 -7.35 6.86 -0.14
CA PHE A 79 -8.01 6.85 -1.43
C PHE A 79 -9.35 7.59 -1.26
N ILE A 80 -9.48 8.74 -1.91
CA ILE A 80 -10.69 9.57 -1.83
C ILE A 80 -11.61 9.16 -2.97
N VAL A 81 -12.84 8.82 -2.62
CA VAL A 81 -13.91 8.45 -3.54
C VAL A 81 -14.99 9.52 -3.56
N SER A 82 -15.89 9.47 -4.54
CA SER A 82 -16.84 10.54 -4.82
C SER A 82 -18.15 10.44 -4.03
N SER A 83 -18.40 9.31 -3.36
CA SER A 83 -19.66 9.08 -2.62
C SER A 83 -19.52 8.09 -1.47
N ASN A 84 -20.46 8.16 -0.51
CA ASN A 84 -20.55 7.19 0.60
C ASN A 84 -20.76 5.75 0.11
N LYS A 85 -21.49 5.58 -1.00
CA LYS A 85 -21.69 4.26 -1.62
C LYS A 85 -20.35 3.68 -2.09
N GLU A 86 -19.51 4.48 -2.75
CA GLU A 86 -18.17 4.04 -3.16
C GLU A 86 -17.28 3.74 -1.95
N VAL A 87 -17.44 4.46 -0.82
CA VAL A 87 -16.73 4.13 0.43
C VAL A 87 -17.11 2.72 0.89
N ASP A 88 -18.41 2.42 0.96
CA ASP A 88 -18.90 1.11 1.39
C ASP A 88 -18.44 -0.03 0.47
N GLU A 89 -18.48 0.21 -0.85
CA GLU A 89 -17.99 -0.74 -1.85
C GLU A 89 -16.49 -1.03 -1.69
N MET A 90 -15.67 0.02 -1.54
CA MET A 90 -14.23 -0.11 -1.36
C MET A 90 -13.86 -0.78 -0.04
N ILE A 91 -14.53 -0.44 1.07
CA ILE A 91 -14.33 -1.11 2.36
C ILE A 91 -14.70 -2.59 2.26
N GLY A 92 -15.84 -2.90 1.66
CA GLY A 92 -16.29 -4.28 1.46
C GLY A 92 -15.31 -5.09 0.60
N GLN A 93 -14.76 -4.50 -0.46
CA GLN A 93 -13.73 -5.13 -1.29
C GLN A 93 -12.46 -5.40 -0.49
N ALA A 94 -11.95 -4.40 0.23
CA ALA A 94 -10.77 -4.56 1.07
C ALA A 94 -10.96 -5.66 2.13
N GLN A 95 -12.14 -5.75 2.76
CA GLN A 95 -12.46 -6.82 3.71
C GLN A 95 -12.43 -8.21 3.05
N ARG A 96 -13.03 -8.37 1.87
CA ARG A 96 -12.98 -9.64 1.12
C ARG A 96 -11.56 -10.03 0.74
N ALA A 97 -10.69 -9.05 0.48
CA ALA A 97 -9.26 -9.25 0.25
C ALA A 97 -8.46 -9.59 1.53
N GLY A 98 -9.07 -9.54 2.71
CA GLY A 98 -8.44 -9.85 4.00
C GLY A 98 -8.01 -8.64 4.83
N ALA A 99 -8.48 -7.43 4.50
CA ALA A 99 -8.26 -6.26 5.35
C ALA A 99 -9.07 -6.36 6.65
N LYS A 100 -8.50 -5.81 7.73
CA LYS A 100 -9.21 -5.56 8.98
C LYS A 100 -9.76 -4.13 8.96
N VAL A 101 -11.08 -4.00 9.08
CA VAL A 101 -11.71 -2.69 9.33
C VAL A 101 -11.47 -2.30 10.78
N VAL A 102 -10.65 -1.27 10.97
CA VAL A 102 -10.32 -0.74 12.31
C VAL A 102 -11.27 0.37 12.75
N LYS A 103 -11.92 1.04 11.78
CA LYS A 103 -12.93 2.08 11.99
C LYS A 103 -14.00 1.93 10.89
N PRO A 104 -15.28 1.73 11.23
CA PRO A 104 -16.36 1.69 10.25
C PRO A 104 -16.50 3.01 9.48
N ALA A 105 -17.12 2.94 8.29
CA ALA A 105 -17.55 4.14 7.56
C ALA A 105 -18.49 4.99 8.43
N GLN A 106 -18.39 6.31 8.29
CA GLN A 106 -19.21 7.28 9.00
C GLN A 106 -19.92 8.15 7.97
N ALA A 107 -21.16 8.54 8.28
CA ALA A 107 -21.99 9.39 7.44
C ALA A 107 -21.58 10.86 7.54
#